data_AF-A0A3N0IMI0-F1
#
_entry.id   AF-A0A3N0IMI0-F1
#
_cell.length_a   1.000
_cell.length_b   1.000
_cell.length_c   1.000
_cell.angle_alpha   90.00
_cell.angle_beta   90.00
_cell.angle_gamma   90.00
#
_symmetry.space_group_name_H-M   'P 1'
#
loop_
_entity.id
_entity.type
_entity.pdbx_description
1 polymer ?
#
loop_
_entity_poly.entity_id
_entity_poly.type
_entity_poly.pdbx_seq_one_letter_code
_entity_poly.pdbx_strand_id
1 'polypeptide(L)'
;EQLAAVSRARGFAGACAQAGVAFADALPLLERLPVAASARTASGEGQRPDVLFLSLAEAAERPTCSCATLVLCDLTASAYPVRAVEDGGTLLLAKLGLDHPTDALADGRRLFFRALSSARDAVVCERVLNTVDADEAYPAVMLEELLDCYRGPGHDKVDGITGLPLPLAPFAKQAGEDALHGNLALG
;
A
#
# COMPACT_ATOMS: atom_id res chain seq x y z
N GLU A 1 -11.45 -8.42 -12.10
CA GLU A 1 -11.43 -7.54 -13.28
C GLU A 1 -12.29 -6.31 -13.07
N GLN A 2 -13.58 -6.45 -12.72
CA GLN A 2 -14.48 -5.31 -12.49
C GLN A 2 -13.95 -4.30 -11.44
N LEU A 3 -13.41 -4.74 -10.29
CA LEU A 3 -12.86 -3.83 -9.28
C LEU A 3 -11.61 -3.07 -9.75
N ALA A 4 -10.70 -3.72 -10.47
CA ALA A 4 -9.51 -3.07 -11.04
C ALA A 4 -9.87 -2.06 -12.14
N ALA A 5 -10.90 -2.38 -12.95
CA ALA A 5 -11.45 -1.45 -13.93
C ALA A 5 -12.09 -0.23 -13.26
N VAL A 6 -12.81 -0.41 -12.14
CA VAL A 6 -13.41 0.68 -11.36
C VAL A 6 -12.33 1.55 -10.70
N SER A 7 -11.30 0.95 -10.10
CA SER A 7 -10.15 1.67 -9.54
C SER A 7 -9.44 2.52 -10.62
N ARG A 8 -9.19 1.93 -11.80
CA ARG A 8 -8.59 2.65 -12.95
C ARG A 8 -9.47 3.75 -13.49
N ALA A 9 -10.79 3.53 -13.60
CA ALA A 9 -11.73 4.55 -14.01
C ALA A 9 -11.74 5.73 -13.02
N ARG A 10 -11.63 5.45 -11.71
CA ARG A 10 -11.54 6.48 -10.67
C ARG A 10 -10.24 7.26 -10.75
N GLY A 11 -9.11 6.58 -10.90
CA GLY A 11 -7.80 7.23 -11.11
C GLY A 11 -7.78 8.08 -12.38
N PHE A 12 -8.36 7.58 -13.47
CA PHE A 12 -8.51 8.32 -14.72
C PHE A 12 -9.39 9.57 -14.57
N ALA A 13 -10.51 9.46 -13.85
CA ALA A 13 -11.35 10.62 -13.53
C ALA A 13 -10.58 11.69 -12.74
N GLY A 14 -9.72 11.27 -11.79
CA GLY A 14 -8.81 12.16 -11.08
C GLY A 14 -7.82 12.86 -12.02
N ALA A 15 -7.23 12.12 -12.97
CA ALA A 15 -6.31 12.68 -13.96
C ALA A 15 -6.98 13.67 -14.92
N CYS A 16 -8.22 13.38 -15.37
CA CYS A 16 -9.01 14.32 -16.16
C CYS A 16 -9.26 15.64 -15.42
N ALA A 17 -9.61 15.56 -14.13
CA ALA A 17 -9.81 16.73 -13.29
C ALA A 17 -8.53 17.56 -13.15
N GLN A 18 -7.37 16.92 -12.97
CA GLN A 18 -6.07 17.60 -12.91
C GLN A 18 -5.68 18.25 -14.25
N ALA A 19 -6.03 17.63 -15.37
CA ALA A 19 -5.75 18.15 -16.71
C ALA A 19 -6.76 19.19 -17.20
N GLY A 20 -7.83 19.46 -16.44
CA GLY A 20 -8.91 20.37 -16.84
C GLY A 20 -9.72 19.88 -18.05
N VAL A 21 -9.73 18.57 -18.30
CA VAL A 21 -10.45 17.94 -19.42
C VAL A 21 -11.75 17.34 -18.89
N ALA A 22 -12.87 17.62 -19.55
CA ALA A 22 -14.14 17.01 -19.18
C ALA A 22 -14.07 15.48 -19.36
N PHE A 23 -14.54 14.73 -18.38
CA PHE A 23 -14.47 13.27 -18.38
C PHE A 23 -15.12 12.65 -19.63
N ALA A 24 -16.24 13.23 -20.10
CA ALA A 24 -16.93 12.79 -21.31
C ALA A 24 -16.07 12.93 -22.58
N ASP A 25 -15.23 13.97 -22.64
CA ASP A 25 -14.36 14.24 -23.79
C ASP A 25 -13.12 13.34 -23.78
N ALA A 26 -12.72 12.87 -22.60
CA ALA A 26 -11.59 11.97 -22.40
C ALA A 26 -11.99 10.47 -22.42
N LEU A 27 -13.28 10.14 -22.56
CA LEU A 27 -13.79 8.77 -22.58
C LEU A 27 -13.07 7.85 -23.60
N PRO A 28 -12.73 8.31 -24.82
CA PRO A 28 -11.97 7.48 -25.78
C PRO A 28 -10.55 7.13 -25.29
N LEU A 29 -9.98 7.91 -24.37
CA LEU A 29 -8.69 7.61 -23.74
C LEU A 29 -8.86 6.59 -22.59
N LEU A 30 -9.99 6.64 -21.87
CA LEU A 30 -10.34 5.64 -20.86
C LEU A 30 -10.54 4.25 -21.49
N GLU A 31 -11.24 4.19 -22.62
CA GLU A 31 -11.44 2.93 -23.38
C GLU A 31 -10.13 2.29 -23.84
N ARG A 32 -9.09 3.11 -24.04
CA ARG A 32 -7.74 2.69 -24.43
C ARG A 32 -6.79 2.52 -23.25
N LEU A 33 -7.24 2.87 -22.04
CA LEU A 33 -6.40 2.85 -20.86
C LEU A 33 -6.11 1.39 -20.50
N PRO A 34 -4.84 0.96 -20.47
CA PRO A 34 -4.53 -0.37 -20.00
C PRO A 34 -4.92 -0.46 -18.53
N VAL A 35 -5.94 -1.25 -18.23
CA VAL A 35 -6.12 -1.74 -16.87
C VAL A 35 -4.98 -2.72 -16.69
N ALA A 36 -4.07 -2.43 -15.77
CA ALA A 36 -3.13 -3.43 -15.29
C ALA A 36 -3.99 -4.54 -14.67
N ALA A 37 -4.38 -5.51 -15.49
CA ALA A 37 -4.67 -6.84 -15.00
C ALA A 37 -3.36 -7.23 -14.34
N SER A 38 -3.39 -7.31 -13.01
CA SER A 38 -2.33 -7.84 -12.18
C SER A 38 -1.59 -8.93 -12.96
N ALA A 39 -0.27 -8.82 -13.10
CA ALA A 39 0.51 -9.76 -13.90
C ALA A 39 0.15 -11.18 -13.47
N ARG A 40 -0.65 -11.86 -14.31
CA ARG A 40 -1.09 -13.22 -14.04
C ARG A 40 0.01 -14.13 -14.53
N THR A 41 0.59 -14.94 -13.66
CA THR A 41 1.22 -16.17 -14.12
C THR A 41 0.11 -17.01 -14.74
N ALA A 42 0.06 -17.03 -16.07
CA ALA A 42 -1.00 -17.72 -16.79
C ALA A 42 -0.88 -19.23 -16.52
N SER A 43 -1.95 -19.84 -16.05
CA SER A 43 -2.25 -21.25 -16.30
C SER A 43 -3.74 -21.34 -16.57
N GLY A 44 -4.12 -21.49 -17.84
CA GLY A 44 -5.50 -21.78 -18.28
C GLY A 44 -6.50 -20.61 -18.30
N GLU A 45 -7.39 -20.61 -19.29
CA GLU A 45 -8.59 -19.76 -19.30
C GLU A 45 -9.47 -20.07 -18.08
N GLY A 46 -9.85 -19.04 -17.33
CA GLY A 46 -10.74 -19.16 -16.16
C GLY A 46 -10.06 -19.39 -14.82
N GLN A 47 -8.74 -19.59 -14.77
CA GLN A 47 -8.01 -19.74 -13.50
C GLN A 47 -7.71 -18.38 -12.87
N ARG A 48 -7.94 -18.28 -11.55
CA ARG A 48 -7.53 -17.09 -10.79
C ARG A 48 -6.01 -17.04 -10.72
N PRO A 49 -5.38 -15.86 -10.85
CA PRO A 49 -3.93 -15.74 -10.73
C PRO A 49 -3.46 -16.12 -9.32
N ASP A 50 -2.28 -16.71 -9.25
CA ASP A 50 -1.65 -17.09 -7.98
C ASP A 50 -1.18 -15.86 -7.19
N VAL A 51 -0.79 -14.79 -7.90
CA VAL A 51 -0.27 -13.53 -7.32
C VAL A 51 -0.90 -12.32 -7.98
N LEU A 52 -1.20 -11.29 -7.18
CA LEU A 52 -1.73 -10.01 -7.65
C LEU A 52 -0.87 -8.87 -7.10
N PHE A 53 -0.35 -8.01 -7.99
CA PHE A 53 0.26 -6.74 -7.61
C PHE A 53 -0.81 -5.65 -7.62
N LEU A 54 -0.93 -4.94 -6.50
CA LEU A 54 -1.99 -3.96 -6.24
C LEU A 54 -1.39 -2.77 -5.48
N SER A 55 -1.96 -1.59 -5.69
CA SER A 55 -1.80 -0.49 -4.74
C SER A 55 -2.48 -0.82 -3.41
N LEU A 56 -2.13 -0.11 -2.34
CA LEU A 56 -2.80 -0.26 -1.03
C LEU A 56 -4.30 0.04 -1.12
N ALA A 57 -4.69 1.01 -1.95
CA ALA A 57 -6.09 1.34 -2.19
C ALA A 57 -6.86 0.18 -2.85
N GLU A 58 -6.28 -0.46 -3.86
CA GLU A 58 -6.88 -1.62 -4.51
C GLU A 58 -6.95 -2.84 -3.59
N ALA A 59 -5.94 -3.03 -2.72
CA ALA A 59 -5.96 -4.06 -1.70
C ALA A 59 -7.09 -3.82 -0.67
N ALA A 60 -7.33 -2.57 -0.28
CA ALA A 60 -8.40 -2.19 0.65
C ALA A 60 -9.83 -2.39 0.09
N GLU A 61 -9.98 -2.40 -1.24
CA GLU A 61 -11.26 -2.70 -1.92
C GLU A 61 -11.52 -4.21 -2.06
N ARG A 62 -10.56 -5.05 -1.70
CA ARG A 62 -10.74 -6.51 -1.72
C ARG A 62 -11.76 -6.94 -0.66
N PRO A 63 -12.60 -7.95 -0.95
CA PRO A 63 -13.37 -8.61 0.09
C PRO A 63 -12.47 -9.16 1.19
N THR A 64 -12.99 -9.20 2.41
CA THR A 64 -12.28 -9.75 3.56
C THR A 64 -11.87 -11.20 3.34
N CYS A 65 -10.67 -11.57 3.78
CA CYS A 65 -10.13 -12.93 3.64
C CYS A 65 -10.13 -13.48 2.19
N SER A 66 -10.02 -12.60 1.19
CA SER A 66 -10.08 -12.98 -0.23
C SER A 66 -8.74 -13.34 -0.85
N CYS A 67 -7.62 -13.11 -0.16
CA CYS A 67 -6.31 -13.70 -0.47
C CYS A 67 -5.79 -14.53 0.70
N ALA A 68 -4.97 -15.54 0.42
CA ALA A 68 -4.29 -16.31 1.47
C ALA A 68 -3.30 -15.43 2.23
N THR A 69 -2.48 -14.70 1.48
CA THR A 69 -1.42 -13.84 2.01
C THR A 69 -1.49 -12.46 1.37
N LEU A 70 -1.25 -11.43 2.19
CA LEU A 70 -0.97 -10.07 1.73
C LEU A 70 0.49 -9.75 2.00
N VAL A 71 1.20 -9.25 0.99
CA VAL A 71 2.56 -8.72 1.14
C VAL A 71 2.47 -7.21 0.94
N LEU A 72 2.84 -6.45 1.96
CA LEU A 72 2.91 -5.00 1.93
C LEU A 72 4.38 -4.62 1.82
N CYS A 73 4.75 -4.05 0.68
CA CYS A 73 6.12 -3.63 0.40
C CYS A 73 6.33 -2.15 0.74
N ASP A 74 7.60 -1.76 0.85
CA ASP A 74 8.04 -0.38 0.94
C ASP A 74 7.37 0.41 2.09
N LEU A 75 7.11 -0.22 3.25
CA LEU A 75 6.43 0.41 4.40
C LEU A 75 7.32 1.45 5.09
N THR A 76 7.58 2.54 4.38
CA THR A 76 8.41 3.69 4.72
C THR A 76 7.56 4.95 4.74
N ALA A 77 7.99 5.96 5.51
CA ALA A 77 7.29 7.24 5.61
C ALA A 77 7.20 7.99 4.27
N SER A 78 8.17 7.76 3.38
CA SER A 78 8.20 8.39 2.05
C SER A 78 7.21 7.75 1.07
N ALA A 79 7.08 6.42 1.08
CA ALA A 79 6.14 5.71 0.21
C ALA A 79 4.69 5.80 0.72
N TYR A 80 4.49 5.88 2.03
CA TYR A 80 3.17 5.98 2.68
C TYR A 80 3.08 7.24 3.58
N PRO A 81 3.08 8.44 2.98
CA PRO A 81 3.10 9.68 3.75
C PRO A 81 1.73 9.95 4.40
N VAL A 82 1.75 10.35 5.66
CA VAL A 82 0.56 10.87 6.36
C VAL A 82 0.52 12.38 6.22
N ARG A 83 0.05 12.86 5.08
CA ARG A 83 -0.21 14.28 4.84
C ARG A 83 -1.42 14.45 3.96
N ALA A 84 -2.16 15.53 4.16
CA ALA A 84 -3.23 15.89 3.24
C ALA A 84 -2.63 16.06 1.83
N VAL A 85 -3.26 15.44 0.84
CA VAL A 85 -2.92 15.69 -0.56
C VAL A 85 -3.50 17.06 -0.89
N GLU A 86 -2.66 18.07 -0.97
CA GLU A 86 -3.05 19.39 -1.46
C GLU A 86 -2.91 19.41 -2.97
N ASP A 87 -4.05 19.43 -3.66
CA ASP A 87 -4.11 19.62 -5.11
C ASP A 87 -4.92 20.87 -5.48
N GLY A 88 -4.95 21.20 -6.77
CA GLY A 88 -5.67 22.38 -7.25
C GLY A 88 -7.17 22.35 -6.91
N GLY A 89 -7.77 21.15 -6.82
CA GLY A 89 -9.17 20.95 -6.48
C GLY A 89 -9.43 21.22 -5.00
N THR A 90 -8.61 20.67 -4.10
CA THR A 90 -8.73 20.93 -2.66
C THR A 90 -8.54 22.41 -2.35
N LEU A 91 -7.60 23.08 -3.02
CA LEU A 91 -7.38 24.51 -2.89
C LEU A 91 -8.55 25.35 -3.42
N LEU A 92 -9.18 24.92 -4.53
CA LEU A 92 -10.37 25.58 -5.06
C LEU A 92 -11.55 25.44 -4.10
N LEU A 93 -11.80 24.24 -3.58
CA LEU A 93 -12.86 24.00 -2.60
C LEU A 93 -12.66 24.86 -1.35
N ALA A 94 -11.43 24.93 -0.83
CA ALA A 94 -11.10 25.82 0.29
C ALA A 94 -11.38 27.29 -0.02
N LYS A 95 -10.99 27.78 -1.21
CA LYS A 95 -11.29 29.15 -1.64
C LYS A 95 -12.79 29.43 -1.78
N LEU A 96 -13.58 28.41 -2.11
CA LEU A 96 -15.04 28.50 -2.20
C LEU A 96 -15.74 28.31 -0.84
N GLY A 97 -14.99 28.03 0.24
CA GLY A 97 -15.56 27.70 1.56
C GLY A 97 -16.30 26.35 1.57
N LEU A 98 -15.93 25.45 0.65
CA LEU A 98 -16.48 24.11 0.48
C LEU A 98 -15.47 23.03 0.86
N ASP A 99 -14.35 23.39 1.49
CA ASP A 99 -13.39 22.42 1.98
C ASP A 99 -14.02 21.56 3.08
N HIS A 100 -13.74 20.27 2.99
CA HIS A 100 -14.02 19.35 4.07
C HIS A 100 -12.68 19.00 4.72
N PRO A 101 -12.49 19.25 6.03
CA PRO A 101 -11.25 18.89 6.69
C PRO A 101 -11.04 17.38 6.57
N THR A 102 -9.97 17.00 5.89
CA THR A 102 -9.56 15.60 5.75
C THR A 102 -8.57 15.28 6.87
N ASP A 103 -8.79 14.16 7.54
CA ASP A 103 -7.82 13.61 8.49
C ASP A 103 -7.05 12.52 7.77
N ALA A 104 -5.92 12.91 7.15
CA ALA A 104 -5.06 12.03 6.38
C ALA A 104 -4.59 10.81 7.21
N LEU A 105 -4.42 10.98 8.52
CA LEU A 105 -4.04 9.88 9.41
C LEU A 105 -5.21 8.93 9.60
N ALA A 106 -6.42 9.44 9.87
CA ALA A 106 -7.61 8.59 10.00
C ALA A 106 -7.97 7.88 8.68
N ASP A 107 -7.80 8.53 7.54
CA ASP A 107 -8.01 7.91 6.22
C ASP A 107 -6.95 6.84 5.95
N GLY A 108 -5.69 7.12 6.25
CA GLY A 108 -4.59 6.15 6.17
C GLY A 108 -4.88 4.90 7.03
N ARG A 109 -5.31 5.09 8.29
CA ARG A 109 -5.70 4.00 9.19
C ARG A 109 -6.83 3.15 8.62
N ARG A 110 -7.89 3.78 8.13
CA ARG A 110 -9.02 3.07 7.49
C ARG A 110 -8.56 2.26 6.30
N LEU A 111 -7.75 2.85 5.44
CA LEU A 111 -7.24 2.21 4.23
C LEU A 111 -6.34 1.02 4.55
N PHE A 112 -5.38 1.22 5.45
CA PHE A 112 -4.43 0.19 5.87
C PHE A 112 -5.15 -0.99 6.54
N PHE A 113 -6.04 -0.72 7.50
CA PHE A 113 -6.81 -1.77 8.16
C PHE A 113 -7.71 -2.55 7.19
N ARG A 114 -8.34 -1.87 6.22
CA ARG A 114 -9.11 -2.52 5.17
C ARG A 114 -8.24 -3.43 4.30
N ALA A 115 -7.04 -2.99 3.94
CA ALA A 115 -6.10 -3.81 3.19
C ALA A 115 -5.67 -5.05 3.99
N LEU A 116 -5.30 -4.89 5.26
CA LEU A 116 -4.96 -6.02 6.15
C LEU A 116 -6.08 -7.07 6.21
N SER A 117 -7.33 -6.61 6.23
CA SER A 117 -8.52 -7.48 6.28
C SER A 117 -8.70 -8.35 5.04
N SER A 118 -8.00 -8.06 3.94
CA SER A 118 -8.05 -8.88 2.72
C SER A 118 -7.33 -10.23 2.87
N ALA A 119 -6.34 -10.32 3.77
CA ALA A 119 -5.58 -11.53 4.05
C ALA A 119 -6.36 -12.49 4.96
N ARG A 120 -6.29 -13.78 4.64
CA ARG A 120 -6.90 -14.84 5.45
C ARG A 120 -5.90 -15.49 6.41
N ASP A 121 -4.70 -15.79 5.93
CA ASP A 121 -3.76 -16.66 6.62
C ASP A 121 -2.54 -15.88 7.16
N ALA A 122 -2.02 -14.92 6.39
CA ALA A 122 -0.84 -14.17 6.77
C ALA A 122 -0.76 -12.76 6.16
N VAL A 123 -0.14 -11.84 6.90
CA VAL A 123 0.33 -10.54 6.38
C VAL A 123 1.85 -10.50 6.53
N VAL A 124 2.53 -10.12 5.46
CA VAL A 124 3.98 -9.87 5.44
C VAL A 124 4.19 -8.38 5.26
N CYS A 125 4.93 -7.78 6.17
CA CYS A 125 5.32 -6.38 6.12
C CYS A 125 6.80 -6.28 5.76
N GLU A 126 7.10 -5.61 4.66
CA GLU A 126 8.44 -5.37 4.19
C GLU A 126 8.73 -3.86 4.20
N ARG A 127 9.96 -3.52 4.57
CA ARG A 127 10.51 -2.18 4.40
C ARG A 127 12.01 -2.28 4.18
N VAL A 128 12.54 -1.31 3.46
CA VAL A 128 13.98 -1.02 3.47
C VAL A 128 14.40 -0.42 4.82
N LEU A 129 15.62 -0.75 5.26
CA LEU A 129 16.22 -0.19 6.47
C LEU A 129 17.01 1.08 6.18
N ASN A 130 17.64 1.15 5.00
CA ASN A 130 18.42 2.28 4.54
C ASN A 130 17.98 2.70 3.13
N THR A 131 18.13 3.98 2.81
CA THR A 131 17.88 4.53 1.48
C THR A 131 19.04 4.20 0.52
N VAL A 132 18.88 4.56 -0.76
CA VAL A 132 19.95 4.44 -1.78
C VAL A 132 21.20 5.27 -1.43
N ASP A 133 21.04 6.31 -0.62
CA ASP A 133 22.11 7.18 -0.14
C ASP A 133 22.72 6.70 1.19
N ALA A 134 22.33 5.50 1.65
CA ALA A 134 22.71 4.89 2.92
C ALA A 134 22.24 5.64 4.18
N ASP A 135 21.30 6.58 4.03
CA ASP A 135 20.60 7.19 5.16
C ASP A 135 19.58 6.22 5.77
N GLU A 136 19.25 6.40 7.04
CA GLU A 136 18.20 5.62 7.70
C GLU A 136 16.84 5.84 7.02
N ALA A 137 16.17 4.75 6.65
CA ALA A 137 14.81 4.79 6.11
C ALA A 137 13.77 4.71 7.23
N TYR A 138 13.06 5.82 7.45
CA TYR A 138 12.01 5.89 8.46
C TYR A 138 10.80 5.01 8.10
N PRO A 139 10.23 4.27 9.07
CA PRO A 139 9.07 3.41 8.83
C PRO A 139 7.82 4.23 8.52
N ALA A 140 6.86 3.61 7.82
CA ALA A 140 5.53 4.19 7.67
C ALA A 140 4.82 4.23 9.03
N VAL A 141 4.09 5.31 9.31
CA VAL A 141 3.30 5.45 10.56
C VAL A 141 2.35 4.26 10.76
N MET A 142 1.76 3.74 9.68
CA MET A 142 0.85 2.58 9.75
C MET A 142 1.56 1.29 10.15
N LEU A 143 2.84 1.13 9.78
CA LEU A 143 3.65 0.02 10.25
C LEU A 143 3.94 0.17 11.74
N GLU A 144 4.29 1.38 12.20
CA GLU A 144 4.50 1.63 13.62
C GLU A 144 3.25 1.31 14.44
N GLU A 145 2.07 1.85 14.06
CA GLU A 145 0.81 1.55 14.75
C GLU A 145 0.45 0.05 14.76
N LEU A 146 0.79 -0.67 13.69
CA LEU A 146 0.64 -2.12 13.65
C LEU A 146 1.56 -2.79 14.67
N LEU A 147 2.83 -2.41 14.73
CA LEU A 147 3.80 -2.95 15.68
C LEU A 147 3.42 -2.63 17.13
N ASP A 148 2.86 -1.45 17.38
CA ASP A 148 2.36 -1.01 18.68
C ASP A 148 1.33 -1.98 19.26
N CYS A 149 0.48 -2.57 18.40
CA CYS A 149 -0.51 -3.57 18.80
C CYS A 149 0.11 -4.86 19.37
N TYR A 150 1.39 -5.12 19.10
CA TYR A 150 2.15 -6.27 19.62
C TYR A 150 3.09 -5.91 20.76
N ARG A 151 3.13 -4.64 21.18
CA ARG A 151 3.85 -4.24 22.39
C ARG A 151 3.04 -4.63 23.62
N GLY A 152 3.65 -5.39 24.52
CA GLY A 152 3.01 -5.81 25.77
C GLY A 152 2.85 -4.63 26.75
N PRO A 153 1.96 -4.76 27.75
CA PRO A 153 1.81 -3.73 28.78
C PRO A 153 3.15 -3.51 29.52
N GLY A 154 3.67 -2.28 29.46
CA GLY A 154 4.90 -1.88 30.16
C GLY A 154 6.22 -2.24 29.44
N HIS A 155 6.18 -2.58 28.15
CA HIS A 155 7.38 -2.98 27.40
C HIS A 155 7.61 -2.12 26.14
N ASP A 156 8.52 -1.15 26.24
CA ASP A 156 9.25 -0.55 25.11
C ASP A 156 10.41 -1.46 24.63
N LYS A 157 10.51 -2.68 25.17
CA LYS A 157 11.60 -3.61 24.83
C LYS A 157 11.39 -4.14 23.43
N VAL A 158 12.18 -3.59 22.52
CA VAL A 158 12.38 -4.13 21.19
C VAL A 158 13.53 -5.13 21.20
N ASP A 159 13.51 -6.05 20.26
CA ASP A 159 14.65 -6.88 19.94
C ASP A 159 15.80 -6.01 19.43
N GLY A 160 17.01 -6.19 19.98
CA GLY A 160 18.16 -5.32 19.68
C GLY A 160 18.75 -5.53 18.27
N ILE A 161 18.37 -6.60 17.57
CA ILE A 161 18.88 -6.93 16.24
C ILE A 161 17.91 -6.43 15.17
N THR A 162 16.62 -6.67 15.38
CA THR A 162 15.56 -6.41 14.40
C THR A 162 14.83 -5.09 14.65
N GLY A 163 14.91 -4.54 15.86
CA GLY A 163 14.15 -3.35 16.27
C GLY A 163 12.64 -3.59 16.41
N LEU A 164 12.18 -4.85 16.32
CA LEU A 164 10.76 -5.21 16.40
C LEU A 164 10.34 -5.53 17.84
N PRO A 165 9.03 -5.46 18.16
CA PRO A 165 8.50 -6.03 19.39
C PRO A 165 8.93 -7.50 19.56
N LEU A 166 9.32 -7.89 20.78
CA LEU A 166 9.81 -9.25 21.07
C LEU A 166 8.90 -10.39 20.55
N PRO A 167 7.55 -10.30 20.61
CA PRO A 167 6.69 -11.34 20.04
C PRO A 167 6.83 -11.53 18.53
N LEU A 168 7.28 -10.50 17.81
CA LEU A 168 7.43 -10.51 16.36
C LEU A 168 8.85 -10.89 15.90
N ALA A 169 9.84 -10.81 16.79
CA ALA A 169 11.24 -11.10 16.46
C ALA A 169 11.46 -12.50 15.82
N PRO A 170 10.81 -13.60 16.26
CA PRO A 170 10.98 -14.91 15.63
C PRO A 170 10.45 -14.99 14.18
N PHE A 171 9.60 -14.05 13.77
CA PHE A 171 9.01 -13.99 12.43
C PHE A 171 9.76 -13.02 11.50
N ALA A 172 10.75 -12.32 12.04
CA ALA A 172 11.53 -11.35 11.29
C ALA A 172 12.56 -12.06 10.38
N LYS A 173 12.72 -11.52 9.18
CA LYS A 173 13.85 -11.84 8.29
C LYS A 173 14.47 -10.54 7.82
N GLN A 174 15.78 -10.44 7.93
CA GLN A 174 16.56 -9.35 7.35
C GLN A 174 17.36 -9.91 6.17
N ALA A 175 17.34 -9.18 5.06
CA ALA A 175 18.12 -9.49 3.88
C ALA A 175 19.11 -8.34 3.65
N GLY A 176 20.37 -8.54 4.06
CA GLY A 176 21.45 -7.58 3.88
C GLY A 176 22.25 -7.82 2.60
N GLU A 177 23.03 -6.82 2.19
CA GLU A 177 23.90 -6.89 1.01
C GLU A 177 24.97 -7.99 1.12
N ASP A 178 25.41 -8.29 2.34
CA ASP A 178 26.38 -9.37 2.63
C ASP A 178 25.88 -10.77 2.23
N ALA A 179 24.55 -10.91 2.05
CA ALA A 179 23.90 -12.15 1.64
C ALA A 179 23.34 -12.10 0.20
N LEU A 180 23.81 -11.20 -0.66
CA LEU A 180 23.24 -10.96 -2.00
C LEU A 180 22.99 -12.25 -2.82
N HIS A 181 23.96 -13.17 -2.82
CA HIS A 181 23.85 -14.45 -3.53
C HIS A 181 22.81 -15.38 -2.91
N GLY A 182 22.66 -15.37 -1.58
CA GLY A 182 21.63 -16.13 -0.86
C GLY A 182 20.24 -15.52 -1.00
N ASN A 183 20.13 -14.18 -1.07
CA ASN A 183 18.87 -13.47 -1.26
C ASN A 183 18.29 -13.67 -2.68
N LEU A 184 19.16 -13.84 -3.68
CA LEU A 184 18.77 -14.09 -5.08
C LEU A 184 18.56 -15.57 -5.40
N ALA A 185 18.99 -16.48 -4.52
CA ALA A 185 18.74 -17.90 -4.68
C ALA A 185 17.24 -18.16 -4.40
N LEU A 186 16.47 -18.37 -5.47
CA LEU A 186 15.11 -18.89 -5.39
C LEU A 186 15.16 -20.28 -4.75
N GLY A 187 14.93 -20.34 -3.44
CA GLY A 187 14.77 -21.59 -2.67
C GLY A 187 13.40 -22.21 -2.85
#